data_AF-A0A7X9GBS6-F1
#
_entry.id   AF-A0A7X9GBS6-F1
#
_cell.length_a   1.000
_cell.length_b   1.000
_cell.length_c   1.000
_cell.angle_alpha   90.00
_cell.angle_beta   90.00
_cell.angle_gamma   90.00
#
_symmetry.space_group_name_H-M   'P 1'
#
loop_
_entity.id
_entity.type
_entity.pdbx_description
1 polymer ?
#
loop_
_entity_poly.entity_id
_entity_poly.type
_entity_poly.pdbx_seq_one_letter_code
_entity_poly.pdbx_strand_id
1 'polypeptide(L)'
;MSNQIITNNPIIRDNFDNVIFIEGGFLDVLIKVRDLVYTGHELINHPLGASIRMMFSPYRSVMVGDKTSTNNQYFMEIIENSIINYKKHMEVRLVDNNNNEDYA
;
A
#
# COMPACT_ATOMS: atom_id res chain seq x y z
N MET A 1 -3.46 -12.46 16.09
CA MET A 1 -3.20 -11.89 14.77
C MET A 1 -2.89 -10.43 14.98
N SER A 2 -1.61 -10.04 14.87
CA SER A 2 -1.21 -8.63 14.88
C SER A 2 -1.15 -8.15 13.43
N ASN A 3 -2.15 -7.39 13.01
CA ASN A 3 -2.15 -6.78 11.69
C ASN A 3 -1.53 -5.38 11.80
N GLN A 4 -0.73 -4.97 10.82
CA GLN A 4 -0.18 -3.63 10.72
C GLN A 4 -0.71 -2.91 9.47
N ILE A 5 -0.96 -1.61 9.59
CA ILE A 5 -1.40 -0.77 8.48
C ILE A 5 -0.21 0.02 7.97
N ILE A 6 0.17 -0.22 6.72
CA ILE A 6 1.23 0.52 6.03
C ILE A 6 0.55 1.64 5.27
N THR A 7 0.84 2.89 5.62
CA THR A 7 0.09 4.02 5.08
C THR A 7 0.91 5.30 5.01
N ASN A 8 0.58 6.16 4.05
CA ASN A 8 0.99 7.56 4.02
C ASN A 8 -0.20 8.52 4.28
N ASN A 9 -1.38 8.00 4.67
CA ASN A 9 -2.53 8.82 5.03
C ASN A 9 -2.40 9.31 6.48
N PRO A 10 -2.29 10.63 6.73
CA PRO A 10 -2.21 11.19 8.08
C PRO A 10 -3.45 10.88 8.93
N ILE A 11 -4.65 10.81 8.33
CA ILE A 11 -5.87 10.47 9.06
C ILE A 11 -5.78 9.06 9.63
N ILE A 12 -5.27 8.10 8.86
CA ILE A 12 -5.08 6.73 9.37
C ILE A 12 -3.99 6.70 10.44
N ARG A 13 -2.88 7.42 10.26
CA ARG A 13 -1.82 7.53 11.28
C ARG A 13 -2.37 8.05 12.61
N ASP A 14 -3.24 9.05 12.56
CA ASP A 14 -3.72 9.74 13.76
C ASP A 14 -4.89 9.01 14.46
N ASN A 15 -5.54 8.05 13.78
CA ASN A 15 -6.70 7.32 14.31
C ASN A 15 -6.45 5.84 14.65
N PHE A 16 -5.27 5.29 14.33
CA PHE A 16 -4.95 3.88 14.55
C PHE A 16 -3.56 3.70 15.19
N ASP A 17 -3.46 2.81 16.18
CA ASP A 17 -2.20 2.59 16.91
C ASP A 17 -1.21 1.66 16.18
N ASN A 18 -1.71 0.79 15.29
CA ASN A 18 -0.94 -0.25 14.60
C ASN A 18 -0.47 0.19 13.21
N VAL A 19 0.08 1.40 13.11
CA VAL A 19 0.45 2.03 11.85
C VAL A 19 1.97 2.07 11.64
N ILE A 20 2.41 1.68 10.44
CA ILE A 20 3.72 2.06 9.90
C ILE A 20 3.48 3.21 8.93
N PHE A 21 3.78 4.43 9.39
CA PHE A 21 3.63 5.62 8.57
C PHE A 21 4.80 5.77 7.60
N ILE A 22 4.49 6.12 6.34
CA ILE A 22 5.45 6.29 5.26
C ILE A 22 5.46 7.76 4.86
N GLU A 23 6.60 8.41 5.09
CA GLU A 23 6.92 9.71 4.51
C GLU A 23 7.16 9.51 3.01
N GLY A 24 6.15 9.80 2.19
CA GLY A 24 6.21 9.57 0.75
C GLY A 24 4.83 9.44 0.09
N GLY A 25 4.84 9.01 -1.17
CA GLY A 25 3.63 8.80 -1.96
C GLY A 25 3.13 7.35 -1.92
N PHE A 26 2.08 7.10 -2.70
CA PHE A 26 1.49 5.78 -2.90
C PHE A 26 2.54 4.71 -3.24
N LEU A 27 3.50 5.02 -4.11
CA LEU A 27 4.54 4.08 -4.53
C LEU A 27 5.45 3.67 -3.36
N ASP A 28 5.78 4.60 -2.46
CA ASP A 28 6.62 4.33 -1.29
C ASP A 28 5.92 3.37 -0.32
N VAL A 29 4.60 3.52 -0.17
CA VAL A 29 3.77 2.55 0.56
C VAL A 29 3.86 1.16 -0.08
N LEU A 30 3.72 1.05 -1.40
CA LEU A 30 3.84 -0.25 -2.09
C LEU A 30 5.23 -0.88 -1.93
N ILE A 31 6.29 -0.08 -2.02
CA ILE A 31 7.67 -0.54 -1.81
C ILE A 31 7.84 -1.09 -0.40
N LYS A 32 7.33 -0.38 0.62
CA LYS A 32 7.40 -0.87 2.00
C LYS A 32 6.64 -2.17 2.19
N VAL A 33 5.44 -2.28 1.61
CA VAL A 33 4.64 -3.51 1.65
C VAL A 33 5.41 -4.67 1.02
N ARG A 34 6.05 -4.45 -0.14
CA ARG A 34 6.89 -5.46 -0.79
C ARG A 34 7.98 -5.94 0.16
N ASP A 35 8.73 -5.02 0.76
CA ASP A 35 9.83 -5.40 1.65
C ASP A 35 9.32 -6.25 2.83
N LEU A 36 8.15 -5.93 3.39
CA LEU A 36 7.53 -6.73 4.44
C LEU A 36 7.10 -8.13 3.95
N VAL A 37 6.48 -8.22 2.77
CA VAL A 37 6.10 -9.50 2.14
C VAL A 37 7.33 -10.38 1.90
N TYR A 38 8.43 -9.81 1.41
CA TYR A 38 9.68 -10.54 1.17
C TYR A 38 10.36 -11.01 2.46
N THR A 39 10.04 -10.38 3.60
CA THR A 39 10.48 -10.82 4.93
C THR A 39 9.51 -11.80 5.61
N GLY A 40 8.43 -12.21 4.93
CA GLY A 40 7.50 -13.25 5.38
C GLY A 40 6.14 -12.76 5.90
N HIS A 41 5.81 -11.48 5.78
CA HIS A 41 4.50 -10.96 6.18
C HIS A 41 3.42 -11.32 5.17
N GLU A 42 2.21 -11.58 5.65
CA GLU A 42 1.06 -11.86 4.79
C GLU A 42 0.42 -10.59 4.24
N LEU A 43 -0.09 -10.63 3.00
CA LEU A 43 -0.96 -9.58 2.48
C LEU A 43 -2.40 -9.85 2.92
N ILE A 44 -3.00 -8.92 3.67
CA ILE A 44 -4.40 -9.06 4.12
C ILE A 44 -5.38 -8.53 3.07
N ASN A 45 -5.01 -7.46 2.37
CA ASN A 45 -5.80 -6.89 1.28
C ASN A 45 -4.93 -6.61 0.05
N HIS A 46 -5.60 -6.53 -1.11
CA HIS A 46 -4.92 -6.27 -2.36
C HIS A 46 -4.21 -4.88 -2.33
N PRO A 47 -2.93 -4.74 -2.75
CA PRO A 47 -2.18 -3.49 -2.62
C PRO A 47 -2.65 -2.33 -3.50
N LEU A 48 -3.34 -2.61 -4.61
CA LEU A 48 -4.00 -1.59 -5.44
C LEU A 48 -5.47 -1.38 -5.04
N GLY A 49 -6.01 -0.22 -5.38
CA GLY A 49 -7.44 0.06 -5.25
C GLY A 49 -8.23 -0.67 -6.33
N ALA A 50 -9.51 -0.95 -6.07
CA ALA A 50 -10.38 -1.65 -7.02
C ALA A 50 -10.70 -0.82 -8.28
N SER A 51 -10.47 0.49 -8.23
CA SER A 51 -10.70 1.41 -9.35
C SER A 51 -9.43 2.14 -9.73
N ILE A 52 -9.30 2.42 -11.02
CA ILE A 52 -8.24 3.26 -11.57
C ILE A 52 -8.19 4.64 -10.90
N ARG A 53 -9.35 5.19 -10.52
CA ARG A 53 -9.49 6.48 -9.83
C ARG A 53 -8.80 6.48 -8.46
N MET A 54 -8.79 5.34 -7.78
CA MET A 54 -8.14 5.17 -6.47
C MET A 54 -6.62 5.12 -6.59
N MET A 55 -6.06 4.76 -7.75
CA MET A 55 -4.61 4.83 -7.97
C MET A 55 -4.10 6.27 -8.11
N PHE A 56 -4.98 7.24 -8.40
CA PHE A 56 -4.59 8.65 -8.45
C PHE A 56 -4.62 9.32 -7.08
N SER A 57 -5.16 8.65 -6.06
CA SER A 57 -5.13 9.13 -4.69
C SER A 57 -3.68 9.45 -4.28
N PRO A 58 -3.42 10.59 -3.62
CA PRO A 58 -2.12 10.82 -2.99
C PRO A 58 -1.85 9.83 -1.84
N TYR A 59 -2.91 9.23 -1.30
CA TYR A 59 -2.87 8.35 -0.15
C TYR A 59 -3.10 6.89 -0.51
N ARG A 60 -2.37 6.01 0.18
CA ARG A 60 -2.60 4.57 0.16
C ARG A 60 -2.43 3.96 1.53
N SER A 61 -3.29 2.98 1.83
CA SER A 61 -3.17 2.11 3.00
C SER A 61 -3.23 0.64 2.57
N VAL A 62 -2.34 -0.18 3.11
CA VAL A 62 -2.34 -1.65 2.91
C VAL A 62 -2.14 -2.31 4.26
N MET A 63 -2.96 -3.31 4.56
CA MET A 63 -2.84 -4.10 5.77
C MET A 63 -1.98 -5.34 5.49
N VAL A 64 -1.01 -5.56 6.38
CA VAL A 64 -0.17 -6.75 6.39
C VAL A 64 -0.41 -7.54 7.67
N GLY A 65 -0.35 -8.86 7.55
CA GLY A 65 -0.50 -9.78 8.67
C GLY A 65 0.82 -10.07 9.35
N ASP A 66 0.76 -11.02 10.28
CA ASP A 66 1.94 -11.48 11.01
C ASP A 66 3.01 -12.06 10.08
N LYS A 67 4.27 -11.95 10.50
CA LYS A 67 5.36 -12.64 9.85
C LYS A 67 5.25 -14.15 10.07
N THR A 68 5.28 -14.91 8.99
CA THR A 68 5.27 -16.37 9.00
C THR A 68 6.69 -16.92 8.80
N SER A 69 6.87 -18.21 9.05
CA SER A 69 8.16 -18.91 8.86
C SER A 69 8.52 -19.16 7.40
N THR A 70 7.57 -18.95 6.47
CA THR A 70 7.73 -19.27 5.05
C THR A 70 7.25 -18.12 4.19
N ASN A 71 8.08 -17.75 3.21
CA ASN A 71 7.68 -16.75 2.22
C ASN A 71 6.56 -17.28 1.32
N ASN A 72 5.51 -16.48 1.14
CA ASN A 72 4.39 -16.82 0.27
C ASN A 72 4.60 -16.21 -1.12
N GLN A 73 4.97 -17.05 -2.09
CA GLN A 73 5.25 -16.64 -3.46
C GLN A 73 4.05 -15.95 -4.14
N TYR A 74 2.82 -16.34 -3.79
CA TYR A 74 1.62 -15.70 -4.34
C TYR A 74 1.49 -14.24 -3.88
N PHE A 75 1.79 -13.95 -2.62
CA PHE A 75 1.80 -12.58 -2.11
C PHE A 75 2.92 -11.74 -2.73
N MET A 76 4.09 -12.35 -2.96
CA MET A 76 5.21 -11.69 -3.67
C MET A 76 4.80 -11.30 -5.09
N GLU A 77 4.16 -12.21 -5.83
CA GLU A 77 3.67 -11.94 -7.17
C GLU A 77 2.63 -10.80 -7.18
N ILE A 78 1.68 -10.80 -6.23
CA ILE A 78 0.67 -9.75 -6.12
C ILE A 78 1.31 -8.38 -5.92
N ILE A 79 2.28 -8.24 -4.99
CA ILE A 79 2.87 -6.94 -4.70
C ILE A 79 3.77 -6.44 -5.84
N GLU A 80 4.53 -7.33 -6.49
CA GLU A 80 5.35 -6.97 -7.66
C GLU A 80 4.46 -6.51 -8.82
N ASN A 81 3.41 -7.28 -9.14
CA ASN A 81 2.46 -6.91 -10.19
C ASN A 81 1.73 -5.60 -9.86
N SER A 82 1.42 -5.36 -8.58
CA SER A 82 0.82 -4.11 -8.12
C SER A 82 1.73 -2.91 -8.37
N ILE A 83 3.02 -3.02 -8.06
CA ILE A 83 4.01 -1.96 -8.31
C ILE A 83 4.15 -1.69 -9.81
N ILE A 84 4.27 -2.74 -10.63
CA ILE A 84 4.39 -2.62 -12.09
C ILE A 84 3.17 -1.90 -12.67
N ASN A 85 1.96 -2.34 -12.29
CA ASN A 85 0.72 -1.74 -12.79
C ASN A 85 0.54 -0.30 -12.33
N TYR A 86 0.88 0.02 -11.08
CA TYR A 86 0.84 1.39 -10.58
C TYR A 86 1.77 2.29 -11.39
N LYS A 87 3.05 1.90 -11.57
CA LYS A 87 4.02 2.67 -12.35
C LYS A 87 3.52 2.92 -13.78
N LYS A 88 3.09 1.86 -14.47
CA LYS A 88 2.55 1.94 -15.83
C LYS A 88 1.39 2.93 -15.94
N HIS A 89 0.49 2.95 -14.97
CA HIS A 89 -0.63 3.89 -14.98
C HIS A 89 -0.22 5.33 -14.66
N MET A 90 0.76 5.53 -13.79
CA MET A 90 1.22 6.86 -13.36
C MET A 90 2.28 7.48 -14.30
N GLU A 91 2.79 6.75 -15.30
CA GLU A 91 3.61 7.33 -16.37
C GLU A 91 2.85 8.38 -17.20
N VAL A 92 1.52 8.22 -17.32
CA VAL A 92 0.67 9.05 -18.19
C VAL A 92 -0.40 9.83 -17.41
N ARG A 93 -0.42 9.70 -16.07
CA ARG A 93 -1.40 10.32 -15.18
C ARG A 93 -0.71 10.94 -13.99
N LEU A 94 -1.35 11.95 -13.43
CA LEU A 94 -0.86 12.66 -12.26
C LEU A 94 -1.64 12.27 -11.01
N VAL A 95 -0.97 12.38 -9.87
CA VAL A 95 -1.62 12.27 -8.56
C VAL A 95 -2.66 13.37 -8.44
N ASP A 96 -3.84 13.01 -7.96
CA ASP A 96 -4.95 13.93 -7.75
C ASP A 96 -4.84 14.62 -6.39
N ASN A 97 -3.90 15.56 -6.30
CA ASN A 97 -3.70 16.37 -5.11
C ASN A 97 -4.86 17.36 -4.87
N ASN A 98 -5.64 17.69 -5.91
CA ASN A 98 -6.70 18.70 -5.83
C ASN A 98 -7.93 18.20 -5.08
N ASN A 99 -8.16 16.89 -5.05
CA ASN A 99 -9.28 16.25 -4.36
C ASN A 99 -8.79 15.36 -3.21
N ASN A 100 -7.67 15.72 -2.57
CA ASN A 100 -7.07 14.92 -1.50
C ASN A 100 -8.04 14.64 -0.33
N GLU A 101 -8.92 15.58 -0.01
CA GLU A 101 -9.96 15.44 1.03
C GLU A 101 -10.96 14.32 0.71
N ASP A 102 -11.24 14.03 -0.57
CA ASP A 102 -12.15 12.94 -0.96
C ASP A 102 -11.54 11.55 -0.71
N TYR A 103 -10.23 11.49 -0.49
CA TYR A 103 -9.47 10.25 -0.31
C TYR A 103 -9.03 10.02 1.14
N ALA A 104 -9.15 11.04 2.00
CA ALA A 104 -8.58 11.07 3.33
C ALA A 104 -9.52 10.45 4.37
#